data_AF-A0A0M9EYQ3-F1
#
_entry.id   AF-A0A0M9EYQ3-F1
#
_cell.length_a   1.000
_cell.length_b   1.000
_cell.length_c   1.000
_cell.angle_alpha   90.00
_cell.angle_beta   90.00
_cell.angle_gamma   90.00
#
_symmetry.space_group_name_H-M   'P 1'
#
loop_
_entity.id
_entity.type
_entity.pdbx_description
1 polymer ?
#
loop_
_entity_poly.entity_id
_entity_poly.type
_entity_poly.pdbx_seq_one_letter_code
_entity_poly.pdbx_strand_id
1 'polypeptide(L)'
;MELDTLQARLGDIIEQASVYFHKVPGSAVFLRYIKSSYQNDPVRSAIEAVLLLFFVRYLLSPSYSTHKQNYVKLREDEIEELIDDWQPEPLVEEQTAFEATETERLPVLVGPTGPKSKLANGRTVTNLASYNFYNFNGNDQIKEKAIQVLRTYGVGPCGPPQFYGTQDVHMKTEADIAAYLGTEGCIVYAQAFSTISSVIPSFCKRGDVIIADRNVNFSIRKGLEQSRSTIRWFEHNDMDDLQDVMKAVAKEQTNAKKLTRRFVVTEGLFELSGDSIDLPRLVELKEKYKFRVILDETWSFGVLGRTGRGITEAQNVDPQQVDMIIGSLAGPLCAGGGFCAGPKDVVEHQRITSSAYTFSAALPAMLAVTASETLNLLQSNPDILSQSRENIKAMKAQLDPRSDWVYSPSDPENPIMLLVLKPEVVAARKLELEDQERILCDCVEETLANGVLITRTKTRPYSHAVKPKDGAWFAQPALRICVTSALSKKDIEKAGVTIRHAITKVMTRKTSTKTA
;
A
#
# COMPACT_ATOMS: atom_id res chain seq x y z
N MET A 1 -32.37 -38.02 68.34
CA MET A 1 -30.94 -37.76 68.57
C MET A 1 -30.85 -36.33 69.09
N GLU A 2 -30.63 -36.21 70.40
CA GLU A 2 -31.00 -35.05 71.22
C GLU A 2 -29.99 -33.89 71.08
N LEU A 3 -30.50 -32.66 71.14
CA LEU A 3 -29.77 -31.41 70.93
C LEU A 3 -28.49 -31.31 71.80
N ASP A 4 -28.52 -31.84 73.02
CA ASP A 4 -27.40 -31.79 73.96
C ASP A 4 -26.19 -32.62 73.49
N THR A 5 -26.44 -33.77 72.87
CA THR A 5 -25.36 -34.58 72.28
C THR A 5 -24.73 -33.91 71.06
N LEU A 6 -25.50 -33.06 70.37
CA LEU A 6 -25.06 -32.26 69.23
C LEU A 6 -24.23 -31.06 69.70
N GLN A 7 -24.63 -30.37 70.77
CA GLN A 7 -23.86 -29.29 71.37
C GLN A 7 -22.52 -29.75 71.96
N ALA A 8 -22.50 -30.88 72.67
CA ALA A 8 -21.26 -31.45 73.21
C ALA A 8 -20.27 -31.84 72.10
N ARG A 9 -20.76 -32.49 71.04
CA ARG A 9 -19.94 -32.81 69.86
C ARG A 9 -19.44 -31.57 69.14
N LEU A 10 -20.26 -30.52 69.03
CA LEU A 10 -19.84 -29.25 68.43
C LEU A 10 -18.73 -28.60 69.25
N GLY A 11 -18.84 -28.62 70.58
CA GLY A 11 -17.81 -28.12 71.50
C GLY A 11 -16.47 -28.82 71.28
N ASP A 12 -16.46 -30.15 71.31
CA ASP A 12 -15.25 -30.95 71.08
C ASP A 12 -14.63 -30.70 69.68
N ILE A 13 -15.47 -30.56 68.65
CA ILE A 13 -15.01 -30.26 67.29
C ILE A 13 -14.36 -28.87 67.22
N ILE A 14 -14.96 -27.87 67.87
CA ILE A 14 -14.43 -26.51 67.89
C ILE A 14 -13.09 -26.45 68.64
N GLU A 15 -12.99 -27.16 69.77
CA GLU A 15 -11.76 -27.19 70.56
C GLU A 15 -10.63 -27.90 69.81
N GLN A 16 -10.92 -29.04 69.18
CA GLN A 16 -9.96 -29.73 68.31
C GLN A 16 -9.54 -28.85 67.14
N ALA A 17 -10.48 -28.20 66.44
CA ALA A 17 -10.20 -27.30 65.34
C ALA A 17 -9.32 -26.11 65.78
N SER A 18 -9.55 -25.56 66.96
CA SER A 18 -8.72 -24.49 67.54
C SER A 18 -7.28 -24.95 67.78
N VAL A 19 -7.09 -26.15 68.34
CA VAL A 19 -5.75 -26.74 68.58
C VAL A 19 -5.01 -26.99 67.26
N TYR A 20 -5.69 -27.50 66.23
CA TYR A 20 -5.08 -27.69 64.92
C TYR A 20 -4.76 -26.36 64.22
N PHE A 21 -5.62 -25.35 64.35
CA PHE A 21 -5.40 -24.03 63.76
C PHE A 21 -4.17 -23.34 64.36
N HIS A 22 -3.96 -23.45 65.68
CA HIS A 22 -2.78 -22.88 66.34
C HIS A 22 -1.46 -23.57 65.94
N LYS A 23 -1.51 -24.80 65.42
CA LYS A 23 -0.33 -25.49 64.88
C LYS A 23 0.07 -25.01 63.48
N VAL A 24 -0.80 -24.27 62.78
CA VAL A 24 -0.48 -23.71 61.46
C VAL A 24 0.46 -22.50 61.63
N PRO A 25 1.65 -22.51 60.99
CA PRO A 25 2.58 -21.38 61.09
C PRO A 25 1.94 -20.10 60.53
N GLY A 26 1.93 -19.03 61.34
CA GLY A 26 1.30 -17.75 61.01
C GLY A 26 -0.10 -17.51 61.60
N SER A 27 -0.72 -18.53 62.24
CA SER A 27 -2.05 -18.44 62.86
C SER A 27 -2.18 -17.33 63.92
N ALA A 28 -1.14 -17.12 64.73
CA ALA A 28 -1.11 -16.06 65.74
C ALA A 28 -1.17 -14.63 65.15
N VAL A 29 -0.56 -14.42 63.98
CA VAL A 29 -0.58 -13.13 63.28
C VAL A 29 -1.97 -12.88 62.69
N PHE A 30 -2.60 -13.91 62.13
CA PHE A 30 -3.95 -13.86 61.59
C PHE A 30 -5.01 -13.55 62.66
N LEU A 31 -4.93 -14.20 63.83
CA LEU A 31 -5.82 -13.92 64.96
C LEU A 31 -5.66 -12.48 65.48
N ARG A 32 -4.42 -11.97 65.52
CA ARG A 32 -4.13 -10.59 65.93
C ARG A 32 -4.67 -9.58 64.92
N TYR A 33 -4.61 -9.90 63.62
CA TYR A 33 -5.17 -9.09 62.54
C TYR A 33 -6.70 -9.02 62.63
N ILE A 34 -7.39 -10.15 62.81
CA ILE A 34 -8.85 -10.18 62.96
C ILE A 34 -9.28 -9.37 64.19
N LYS A 35 -8.60 -9.56 65.34
CA LYS A 35 -8.90 -8.84 66.58
C LYS A 35 -8.67 -7.33 66.44
N SER A 36 -7.66 -6.92 65.67
CA SER A 36 -7.35 -5.52 65.35
C SER A 36 -8.38 -4.90 64.40
N SER A 37 -8.80 -5.64 63.35
CA SER A 37 -9.80 -5.19 62.36
C SER A 37 -11.17 -4.94 63.01
N TYR A 38 -11.59 -5.80 63.93
CA TYR A 38 -12.92 -5.72 64.57
C TYR A 38 -13.08 -4.56 65.57
N GLN A 39 -11.98 -3.98 66.08
CA GLN A 39 -12.05 -3.00 67.17
C GLN A 39 -12.58 -1.62 66.77
N ASN A 40 -12.46 -1.22 65.49
CA ASN A 40 -12.71 0.18 65.10
C ASN A 40 -13.72 0.38 63.96
N ASP A 41 -14.12 -0.65 63.21
CA ASP A 41 -15.16 -0.53 62.18
C ASP A 41 -15.81 -1.90 61.86
N PRO A 42 -16.98 -2.20 62.45
CA PRO A 42 -17.67 -3.48 62.23
C PRO A 42 -18.18 -3.65 60.79
N VAL A 43 -18.40 -2.55 60.05
CA VAL A 43 -18.85 -2.59 58.66
C VAL A 43 -17.73 -3.05 57.75
N ARG A 44 -16.51 -2.55 57.98
CA ARG A 44 -15.31 -3.00 57.26
C ARG A 44 -15.04 -4.48 57.47
N SER A 45 -15.08 -4.98 58.71
CA SER A 45 -14.86 -6.41 58.97
C SER A 45 -15.96 -7.29 58.34
N ALA A 46 -17.21 -6.81 58.27
CA ALA A 46 -18.28 -7.51 57.56
C ALA A 46 -18.02 -7.57 56.04
N ILE A 47 -17.55 -6.47 55.43
CA ILE A 47 -17.17 -6.44 54.02
C ILE A 47 -15.98 -7.37 53.75
N GLU A 48 -14.95 -7.35 54.59
CA GLU A 48 -13.79 -8.24 54.50
C GLU A 48 -14.20 -9.72 54.63
N ALA A 49 -15.14 -10.05 55.51
CA ALA A 49 -15.69 -11.41 55.64
C ALA A 49 -16.51 -11.82 54.41
N VAL A 50 -17.32 -10.93 53.85
CA VAL A 50 -18.07 -11.19 52.61
C VAL A 50 -17.11 -11.37 51.42
N LEU A 51 -16.05 -10.56 51.33
CA LEU A 51 -15.02 -10.69 50.31
C LEU A 51 -14.23 -11.98 50.47
N LEU A 52 -13.90 -12.39 51.69
CA LEU A 52 -13.23 -13.66 51.96
C LEU A 52 -14.13 -14.84 51.58
N LEU A 53 -15.41 -14.81 51.95
CA LEU A 53 -16.38 -15.83 51.55
C LEU A 53 -16.57 -15.87 50.04
N PHE A 54 -16.59 -14.71 49.38
CA PHE A 54 -16.63 -14.62 47.92
C PHE A 54 -15.36 -15.19 47.29
N PHE A 55 -14.19 -14.88 47.84
CA PHE A 55 -12.89 -15.38 47.36
C PHE A 55 -12.74 -16.89 47.54
N VAL A 56 -13.15 -17.42 48.70
CA VAL A 56 -13.20 -18.86 48.96
C VAL A 56 -14.22 -19.53 48.03
N ARG A 57 -15.41 -18.95 47.85
CA ARG A 57 -16.40 -19.43 46.88
C ARG A 57 -15.88 -19.37 45.45
N TYR A 58 -15.08 -18.37 45.09
CA TYR A 58 -14.48 -18.24 43.76
C TYR A 58 -13.40 -19.31 43.54
N LEU A 59 -12.51 -19.52 44.50
CA LEU A 59 -11.47 -20.56 44.44
C LEU A 59 -12.04 -21.98 44.44
N LEU A 60 -13.13 -22.21 45.19
CA LEU A 60 -13.82 -23.49 45.27
C LEU A 60 -14.91 -23.65 44.21
N SER A 61 -15.28 -22.57 43.51
CA SER A 61 -16.18 -22.69 42.38
C SER A 61 -15.46 -23.50 41.32
N PRO A 62 -16.09 -24.54 40.77
CA PRO A 62 -15.49 -25.26 39.66
C PRO A 62 -15.18 -24.21 38.60
N SER A 63 -13.92 -24.14 38.18
CA SER A 63 -13.52 -23.42 36.98
C SER A 63 -14.57 -23.78 35.93
N TYR A 64 -15.33 -22.80 35.44
CA TYR A 64 -16.21 -23.04 34.32
C TYR A 64 -15.33 -23.63 33.23
N SER A 65 -15.55 -24.90 32.91
CA SER A 65 -14.90 -25.51 31.76
C SER A 65 -15.25 -24.62 30.57
N THR A 66 -14.26 -23.91 30.05
CA THR A 66 -14.34 -23.25 28.75
C THR A 66 -14.52 -24.28 27.63
N HIS A 67 -14.36 -25.57 27.95
CA HIS A 67 -14.78 -26.71 27.15
C HIS A 67 -16.16 -27.23 27.59
N LYS A 68 -17.22 -26.44 27.45
CA LYS A 68 -18.48 -27.04 26.97
C LYS A 68 -18.36 -27.18 25.46
N GLN A 69 -17.46 -28.09 25.09
CA GLN A 69 -17.32 -28.52 23.72
C GLN A 69 -18.50 -29.44 23.46
N ASN A 70 -19.47 -28.99 22.65
CA ASN A 70 -20.41 -29.84 21.93
C ASN A 70 -19.62 -30.70 20.93
N TYR A 71 -18.64 -31.47 21.37
CA TYR A 71 -17.91 -32.39 20.53
C TYR A 71 -18.57 -33.75 20.69
N VAL A 72 -19.29 -34.14 19.63
CA VAL A 72 -19.64 -35.53 19.42
C VAL A 72 -18.33 -36.31 19.42
N LYS A 73 -18.18 -37.24 20.36
CA LYS A 73 -16.99 -38.09 20.43
C LYS A 73 -17.14 -39.15 19.35
N LEU A 74 -16.60 -38.84 18.18
CA LEU A 74 -16.61 -39.71 17.01
C LEU A 74 -15.93 -41.03 17.36
N ARG A 75 -16.47 -42.13 16.87
CA ARG A 75 -15.82 -43.45 16.93
C ARG A 75 -14.66 -43.49 15.91
N GLU A 76 -13.74 -44.44 16.07
CA GLU A 76 -12.56 -44.54 15.20
C GLU A 76 -12.94 -44.78 13.72
N ASP A 77 -14.02 -45.53 13.48
CA ASP A 77 -14.61 -45.75 12.15
C ASP A 77 -15.18 -44.45 11.56
N GLU A 78 -15.84 -43.63 12.36
CA GLU A 78 -16.38 -42.33 11.92
C GLU A 78 -15.26 -41.31 11.64
N ILE A 79 -14.13 -41.42 12.34
CA ILE A 79 -12.94 -40.60 12.06
C ILE A 79 -12.30 -41.06 10.75
N GLU A 80 -12.16 -42.37 10.51
CA GLU A 80 -11.64 -42.91 9.25
C GLU A 80 -12.54 -42.52 8.07
N GLU A 81 -13.87 -42.64 8.20
CA GLU A 81 -14.83 -42.20 7.18
C GLU A 81 -14.73 -40.69 6.89
N LEU A 82 -14.60 -39.86 7.92
CA LEU A 82 -14.38 -38.42 7.74
C LEU A 82 -13.03 -38.09 7.12
N ILE A 83 -11.98 -38.87 7.36
CA ILE A 83 -10.67 -38.68 6.74
C ILE A 83 -10.71 -39.08 5.27
N ASP A 84 -11.39 -40.19 4.95
CA ASP A 84 -11.56 -40.68 3.57
C ASP A 84 -12.45 -39.74 2.74
N ASP A 85 -13.50 -39.18 3.35
CA ASP A 85 -14.40 -38.20 2.71
C ASP A 85 -13.79 -36.79 2.64
N TRP A 86 -12.78 -36.50 3.46
CA TRP A 86 -12.17 -35.17 3.49
C TRP A 86 -11.29 -34.93 2.27
N GLN A 87 -11.79 -34.10 1.36
CA GLN A 87 -10.99 -33.51 0.30
C GLN A 87 -10.58 -32.09 0.70
N PRO A 88 -9.28 -31.80 0.87
CA PRO A 88 -8.85 -30.43 1.12
C PRO A 88 -9.28 -29.56 -0.05
N GLU A 89 -9.92 -28.42 0.26
CA GLU A 89 -10.12 -27.39 -0.73
C GLU A 89 -8.75 -26.99 -1.31
N PRO A 90 -8.64 -26.89 -2.64
CA PRO A 90 -7.38 -26.50 -3.26
C PRO A 90 -6.99 -25.09 -2.78
N LEU A 91 -5.69 -24.85 -2.61
CA LEU A 91 -5.17 -23.56 -2.16
C LEU A 91 -5.48 -22.40 -3.13
N VAL A 92 -5.82 -22.74 -4.38
CA VAL A 92 -6.10 -21.81 -5.46
C VAL A 92 -7.26 -22.37 -6.27
N GLU A 93 -8.15 -21.50 -6.73
CA GLU A 93 -9.17 -21.84 -7.71
C GLU A 93 -8.53 -22.25 -9.05
N GLU A 94 -9.26 -23.02 -9.87
CA GLU A 94 -8.80 -23.36 -11.22
C GLU A 94 -8.67 -22.09 -12.07
N GLN A 95 -7.59 -22.01 -12.86
CA GLN A 95 -7.37 -20.85 -13.73
C GLN A 95 -8.46 -20.77 -14.79
N THR A 96 -9.05 -19.58 -14.94
CA THR A 96 -9.96 -19.31 -16.06
C THR A 96 -9.20 -19.37 -17.38
N ALA A 97 -9.90 -19.67 -18.49
CA ALA A 97 -9.30 -19.68 -19.83
C ALA A 97 -8.63 -18.33 -20.17
N PHE A 98 -9.17 -17.23 -19.66
CA PHE A 98 -8.59 -15.90 -19.81
C PHE A 98 -7.24 -15.76 -19.07
N GLU A 99 -7.13 -16.27 -17.84
CA GLU A 99 -5.87 -16.25 -17.05
C GLU A 99 -4.77 -17.10 -17.66
N ALA A 100 -5.11 -18.30 -18.11
CA ALA A 100 -4.16 -19.18 -18.78
C ALA A 100 -3.60 -18.49 -20.03
N THR A 101 -4.51 -17.91 -20.83
CA THR A 101 -4.17 -17.16 -22.03
C THR A 101 -3.29 -15.94 -21.73
N GLU A 102 -3.62 -15.18 -20.69
CA GLU A 102 -2.84 -14.01 -20.27
C GLU A 102 -1.42 -14.40 -19.83
N THR A 103 -1.29 -15.49 -19.08
CA THR A 103 -0.01 -15.97 -18.54
C THR A 103 0.91 -16.47 -19.66
N GLU A 104 0.38 -17.26 -20.59
CA GLU A 104 1.14 -17.77 -21.75
C GLU A 104 1.65 -16.66 -22.67
N ARG A 105 0.94 -15.53 -22.73
CA ARG A 105 1.20 -14.43 -23.67
C ARG A 105 2.15 -13.36 -23.13
N LEU A 106 2.67 -13.48 -21.91
CA LEU A 106 3.60 -12.51 -21.33
C LEU A 106 4.93 -12.46 -22.12
N PRO A 107 5.28 -11.33 -22.76
CA PRO A 107 6.48 -11.25 -23.57
C PRO A 107 7.74 -11.22 -22.68
N VAL A 108 8.70 -12.11 -22.97
CA VAL A 108 10.03 -12.08 -22.34
C VAL A 108 10.97 -11.22 -23.19
N LEU A 109 11.58 -10.20 -22.57
CA LEU A 109 12.60 -9.36 -23.19
C LEU A 109 13.98 -10.02 -23.09
N VAL A 110 14.76 -9.97 -24.17
CA VAL A 110 16.15 -10.47 -24.22
C VAL A 110 17.10 -9.28 -24.33
N GLY A 111 17.94 -9.10 -23.31
CA GLY A 111 18.88 -7.97 -23.23
C GLY A 111 18.30 -6.75 -22.49
N PRO A 112 18.89 -5.56 -22.66
CA PRO A 112 18.47 -4.37 -21.92
C PRO A 112 17.08 -3.88 -22.35
N THR A 113 16.30 -3.39 -21.40
CA THR A 113 15.03 -2.71 -21.65
C THR A 113 15.30 -1.28 -22.11
N GLY A 114 14.95 -0.97 -23.36
CA GLY A 114 15.14 0.35 -23.98
C GLY A 114 14.05 0.63 -25.01
N PRO A 115 14.10 1.77 -25.73
CA PRO A 115 13.06 2.21 -26.67
C PRO A 115 12.83 1.22 -27.83
N LYS A 116 13.84 0.41 -28.17
CA LYS A 116 13.72 -0.77 -29.04
C LYS A 116 14.16 -1.99 -28.24
N SER A 117 13.25 -2.93 -28.01
CA SER A 117 13.53 -4.14 -27.23
C SER A 117 13.38 -5.39 -28.09
N LYS A 118 14.26 -6.36 -27.86
CA LYS A 118 14.21 -7.67 -28.51
C LYS A 118 13.38 -8.63 -27.66
N LEU A 119 12.44 -9.31 -28.28
CA LEU A 119 11.63 -10.34 -27.65
C LEU A 119 12.30 -11.72 -27.77
N ALA A 120 11.93 -12.66 -26.90
CA ALA A 120 12.43 -14.05 -26.95
C ALA A 120 12.14 -14.76 -28.29
N ASN A 121 11.08 -14.37 -29.00
CA ASN A 121 10.77 -14.86 -30.35
C ASN A 121 11.65 -14.25 -31.46
N GLY A 122 12.67 -13.46 -31.11
CA GLY A 122 13.63 -12.87 -32.04
C GLY A 122 13.20 -11.53 -32.66
N ARG A 123 11.94 -11.10 -32.49
CA ARG A 123 11.44 -9.83 -33.05
C ARG A 123 11.92 -8.64 -32.23
N THR A 124 12.29 -7.56 -32.90
CA THR A 124 12.54 -6.26 -32.26
C THR A 124 11.30 -5.38 -32.37
N VAL A 125 10.87 -4.81 -31.25
CA VAL A 125 9.65 -4.00 -31.15
C VAL A 125 9.94 -2.62 -30.57
N THR A 126 9.12 -1.63 -30.91
CA THR A 126 9.12 -0.34 -30.21
C THR A 126 8.51 -0.53 -28.83
N ASN A 127 9.26 -0.26 -27.77
CA ASN A 127 8.83 -0.50 -26.41
C ASN A 127 8.22 0.77 -25.80
N LEU A 128 6.90 0.75 -25.62
CA LEU A 128 6.11 1.76 -24.93
C LEU A 128 5.42 1.15 -23.69
N ALA A 129 5.95 0.06 -23.14
CA ALA A 129 5.45 -0.61 -21.94
C ALA A 129 6.37 -0.40 -20.71
N SER A 130 7.53 0.24 -20.91
CA SER A 130 8.55 0.47 -19.89
C SER A 130 8.45 1.86 -19.27
N TYR A 131 8.67 1.97 -17.95
CA TYR A 131 8.76 3.24 -17.23
C TYR A 131 10.11 3.97 -17.40
N ASN A 132 10.95 3.51 -18.33
CA ASN A 132 12.24 4.13 -18.66
C ASN A 132 12.04 5.36 -19.56
N PHE A 133 11.38 6.41 -19.03
CA PHE A 133 10.96 7.58 -19.80
C PHE A 133 12.13 8.30 -20.46
N TYR A 134 13.26 8.38 -19.78
CA TYR A 134 14.43 9.16 -20.22
C TYR A 134 15.55 8.31 -20.84
N ASN A 135 15.34 7.00 -20.93
CA ASN A 135 16.36 6.04 -21.36
C ASN A 135 17.66 6.09 -20.53
N PHE A 136 17.56 6.45 -19.25
CA PHE A 136 18.70 6.46 -18.33
C PHE A 136 19.27 5.06 -18.08
N ASN A 137 18.46 4.00 -18.24
CA ASN A 137 18.95 2.62 -18.19
C ASN A 137 20.06 2.33 -19.22
N GLY A 138 20.02 3.01 -20.37
CA GLY A 138 21.01 2.88 -21.43
C GLY A 138 22.21 3.81 -21.29
N ASN A 139 22.21 4.73 -20.32
CA ASN A 139 23.18 5.81 -20.21
C ASN A 139 24.56 5.30 -19.75
N ASP A 140 25.61 5.61 -20.50
CA ASP A 140 26.97 5.13 -20.23
C ASP A 140 27.58 5.69 -18.94
N GLN A 141 27.27 6.94 -18.58
CA GLN A 141 27.74 7.56 -17.35
C GLN A 141 27.17 6.84 -16.12
N ILE A 142 25.88 6.56 -16.11
CA ILE A 142 25.23 5.79 -15.03
C ILE A 142 25.81 4.38 -14.95
N LYS A 143 25.96 3.68 -16.09
CA LYS A 143 26.54 2.32 -16.11
C LYS A 143 27.96 2.28 -15.56
N GLU A 144 28.81 3.22 -15.95
CA GLU A 144 30.18 3.28 -15.47
C GLU A 144 30.23 3.57 -13.96
N LYS A 145 29.38 4.49 -13.47
CA LYS A 145 29.24 4.73 -12.02
C LYS A 145 28.76 3.49 -11.28
N ALA A 146 27.77 2.77 -11.81
CA ALA A 146 27.28 1.52 -11.22
C ALA A 146 28.39 0.45 -11.13
N ILE A 147 29.22 0.30 -12.17
CA ILE A 147 30.37 -0.62 -12.17
C ILE A 147 31.41 -0.22 -11.12
N GLN A 148 31.70 1.07 -10.98
CA GLN A 148 32.63 1.57 -9.95
C GLN A 148 32.11 1.26 -8.55
N VAL A 149 30.83 1.54 -8.28
CA VAL A 149 30.20 1.25 -6.99
C VAL A 149 30.21 -0.25 -6.70
N LEU A 150 29.91 -1.09 -7.69
CA LEU A 150 29.96 -2.55 -7.52
C LEU A 150 31.35 -3.04 -7.11
N ARG A 151 32.41 -2.47 -7.70
CA ARG A 151 33.81 -2.81 -7.35
C ARG A 151 34.18 -2.39 -5.93
N THR A 152 33.62 -1.28 -5.43
CA THR A 152 33.95 -0.73 -4.11
C THR A 152 33.09 -1.32 -2.98
N TYR A 153 31.78 -1.46 -3.19
CA TYR A 153 30.80 -1.82 -2.16
C TYR A 153 30.27 -3.26 -2.26
N GLY A 154 30.54 -3.95 -3.37
CA GLY A 154 30.00 -5.27 -3.65
C GLY A 154 28.54 -5.26 -4.12
N VAL A 155 27.93 -6.44 -4.18
CA VAL A 155 26.60 -6.66 -4.79
C VAL A 155 25.47 -6.12 -3.91
N GLY A 156 25.61 -6.17 -2.58
CA GLY A 156 24.60 -5.69 -1.65
C GLY A 156 25.02 -5.79 -0.19
N PRO A 157 24.30 -5.10 0.72
CA PRO A 157 24.67 -4.99 2.12
C PRO A 157 24.34 -6.22 2.98
N CYS A 158 23.50 -7.15 2.49
CA CYS A 158 23.10 -8.40 3.19
C CYS A 158 22.52 -8.22 4.61
N GLY A 159 22.14 -7.01 5.00
CA GLY A 159 21.63 -6.69 6.31
C GLY A 159 20.65 -5.52 6.29
N PRO A 160 19.74 -5.44 7.27
CA PRO A 160 18.80 -4.34 7.38
C PRO A 160 19.47 -3.00 7.73
N PRO A 161 18.97 -1.86 7.19
CA PRO A 161 19.51 -0.53 7.47
C PRO A 161 19.67 -0.21 8.96
N GLN A 162 18.68 -0.59 9.78
CA GLN A 162 18.63 -0.26 11.21
C GLN A 162 19.68 -1.01 12.07
N PHE A 163 20.39 -1.97 11.49
CA PHE A 163 21.40 -2.75 12.20
C PHE A 163 22.79 -2.45 11.63
N TYR A 164 23.18 -3.14 10.55
CA TYR A 164 24.50 -3.05 9.93
C TYR A 164 24.44 -2.94 8.39
N GLY A 165 23.26 -2.67 7.83
CA GLY A 165 23.07 -2.55 6.37
C GLY A 165 23.30 -1.16 5.80
N THR A 166 23.37 -0.12 6.63
CA THR A 166 23.50 1.27 6.16
C THR A 166 24.94 1.60 5.80
N GLN A 167 25.21 1.74 4.50
CA GLN A 167 26.43 2.31 3.94
C GLN A 167 26.32 3.82 3.73
N ASP A 168 27.44 4.53 3.67
CA ASP A 168 27.57 5.98 3.46
C ASP A 168 26.83 6.50 2.21
N VAL A 169 26.84 5.72 1.12
CA VAL A 169 26.11 6.06 -0.12
C VAL A 169 24.60 6.16 0.08
N HIS A 170 24.00 5.44 1.05
CA HIS A 170 22.58 5.58 1.36
C HIS A 170 22.30 6.93 1.98
N MET A 171 23.11 7.34 2.97
CA MET A 171 22.98 8.64 3.64
C MET A 171 23.17 9.79 2.66
N LYS A 172 24.12 9.64 1.72
CA LYS A 172 24.28 10.61 0.63
C LYS A 172 23.05 10.68 -0.27
N THR A 173 22.52 9.52 -0.68
CA THR A 173 21.32 9.47 -1.54
C THR A 173 20.09 10.07 -0.85
N GLU A 174 19.92 9.82 0.46
CA GLU A 174 18.89 10.47 1.28
C GLU A 174 19.05 11.99 1.27
N ALA A 175 20.28 12.50 1.47
CA ALA A 175 20.55 13.94 1.43
C ALA A 175 20.29 14.56 0.04
N ASP A 176 20.68 13.86 -1.03
CA ASP A 176 20.47 14.32 -2.40
C ASP A 176 18.97 14.41 -2.74
N ILE A 177 18.17 13.40 -2.34
CA ILE A 177 16.70 13.42 -2.53
C ILE A 177 16.06 14.55 -1.72
N ALA A 178 16.44 14.70 -0.44
CA ALA A 178 15.92 15.74 0.43
C ALA A 178 16.20 17.15 -0.13
N ALA A 179 17.44 17.38 -0.60
CA ALA A 179 17.85 18.62 -1.22
C ALA A 179 17.16 18.88 -2.56
N TYR A 180 16.94 17.83 -3.37
CA TYR A 180 16.23 17.93 -4.64
C TYR A 180 14.76 18.32 -4.44
N LEU A 181 14.07 17.69 -3.47
CA LEU A 181 12.69 18.02 -3.12
C LEU A 181 12.56 19.37 -2.41
N GLY A 182 13.54 19.75 -1.57
CA GLY A 182 13.44 20.91 -0.67
C GLY A 182 12.80 20.56 0.67
N THR A 183 13.08 19.37 1.21
CA THR A 183 12.58 18.90 2.52
C THR A 183 13.71 18.79 3.54
N GLU A 184 13.39 18.69 4.83
CA GLU A 184 14.40 18.63 5.90
C GLU A 184 15.20 17.32 5.89
N GLY A 185 14.58 16.21 5.48
CA GLY A 185 15.22 14.92 5.43
C GLY A 185 14.48 13.91 4.55
N CYS A 186 15.14 12.79 4.32
CA CYS A 186 14.63 11.67 3.54
C CYS A 186 15.14 10.35 4.11
N ILE A 187 14.34 9.30 3.98
CA ILE A 187 14.72 7.91 4.29
C ILE A 187 14.51 7.05 3.04
N VAL A 188 15.49 6.21 2.69
CA VAL A 188 15.40 5.30 1.54
C VAL A 188 15.01 3.87 1.96
N TYR A 189 14.25 3.21 1.09
CA TYR A 189 13.75 1.85 1.23
C TYR A 189 14.21 0.99 0.07
N ALA A 190 14.44 -0.30 0.32
CA ALA A 190 14.91 -1.24 -0.70
C ALA A 190 13.87 -1.59 -1.78
N GLN A 191 12.58 -1.48 -1.47
CA GLN A 191 11.50 -1.79 -2.42
C GLN A 191 10.42 -0.70 -2.42
N ALA A 192 10.06 -0.22 -3.62
CA ALA A 192 9.06 0.84 -3.82
C ALA A 192 7.67 0.47 -3.28
N PHE A 193 7.17 -0.71 -3.63
CA PHE A 193 5.85 -1.19 -3.20
C PHE A 193 5.73 -1.20 -1.66
N SER A 194 6.77 -1.73 -1.00
CA SER A 194 6.79 -1.88 0.44
C SER A 194 6.91 -0.55 1.18
N THR A 195 7.42 0.50 0.54
CA THR A 195 7.63 1.83 1.14
C THR A 195 6.33 2.41 1.71
N ILE A 196 5.35 2.76 0.87
CA ILE A 196 4.14 3.40 1.37
C ILE A 196 3.32 2.46 2.26
N SER A 197 3.32 1.16 1.94
CA SER A 197 2.62 0.16 2.73
C SER A 197 3.19 0.02 4.15
N SER A 198 4.47 0.35 4.38
CA SER A 198 5.08 0.37 5.72
C SER A 198 5.08 1.76 6.37
N VAL A 199 5.15 2.83 5.58
CA VAL A 199 5.06 4.22 6.06
C VAL A 199 3.72 4.45 6.75
N ILE A 200 2.60 4.13 6.09
CA ILE A 200 1.25 4.35 6.64
C ILE A 200 1.10 3.73 8.04
N PRO A 201 1.34 2.43 8.26
CA PRO A 201 1.22 1.82 9.60
C PRO A 201 2.30 2.28 10.59
N SER A 202 3.39 2.93 10.16
CA SER A 202 4.38 3.50 11.09
C SER A 202 3.81 4.69 11.87
N PHE A 203 2.93 5.47 11.22
CA PHE A 203 2.29 6.65 11.80
C PHE A 203 0.85 6.41 12.22
N CYS A 204 0.07 5.72 11.38
CA CYS A 204 -1.35 5.48 11.59
C CYS A 204 -1.56 4.16 12.33
N LYS A 205 -2.26 4.21 13.47
CA LYS A 205 -2.51 3.05 14.32
C LYS A 205 -4.01 2.91 14.58
N ARG A 206 -4.41 1.78 15.19
CA ARG A 206 -5.78 1.55 15.65
C ARG A 206 -6.26 2.73 16.51
N GLY A 207 -7.37 3.33 16.10
CA GLY A 207 -7.99 4.50 16.75
C GLY A 207 -7.72 5.83 16.03
N ASP A 208 -6.79 5.89 15.09
CA ASP A 208 -6.65 7.05 14.21
C ASP A 208 -7.65 7.01 13.06
N VAL A 209 -7.82 8.15 12.38
CA VAL A 209 -8.69 8.30 11.20
C VAL A 209 -7.84 8.64 9.98
N ILE A 210 -8.05 7.90 8.90
CA ILE A 210 -7.44 8.18 7.59
C ILE A 210 -8.57 8.46 6.61
N ILE A 211 -8.50 9.59 5.92
CA ILE A 211 -9.30 9.88 4.73
C ILE A 211 -8.45 9.52 3.51
N ALA A 212 -8.94 8.63 2.64
CA ALA A 212 -8.21 8.19 1.45
C ALA A 212 -9.04 8.47 0.19
N ASP A 213 -8.35 8.86 -0.89
CA ASP A 213 -8.99 9.00 -2.20
C ASP A 213 -9.50 7.63 -2.67
N ARG A 214 -10.70 7.55 -3.23
CA ARG A 214 -11.28 6.29 -3.69
C ARG A 214 -10.45 5.58 -4.75
N ASN A 215 -9.61 6.26 -5.50
CA ASN A 215 -8.83 5.70 -6.60
C ASN A 215 -7.34 5.49 -6.28
N VAL A 216 -6.95 5.52 -5.01
CA VAL A 216 -5.56 5.24 -4.62
C VAL A 216 -5.08 3.86 -5.08
N ASN A 217 -3.80 3.80 -5.41
CA ASN A 217 -3.08 2.63 -5.89
C ASN A 217 -3.05 1.46 -4.89
N PHE A 218 -2.60 0.32 -5.37
CA PHE A 218 -2.65 -0.93 -4.62
C PHE A 218 -1.76 -0.93 -3.37
N SER A 219 -0.56 -0.32 -3.42
CA SER A 219 0.36 -0.27 -2.28
C SER A 219 -0.20 0.60 -1.15
N ILE A 220 -0.84 1.72 -1.46
CA ILE A 220 -1.58 2.54 -0.49
C ILE A 220 -2.65 1.70 0.19
N ARG A 221 -3.51 1.02 -0.57
CA ARG A 221 -4.60 0.20 0.00
C ARG A 221 -4.09 -0.87 0.96
N LYS A 222 -2.94 -1.49 0.65
CA LYS A 222 -2.30 -2.45 1.56
C LYS A 222 -1.75 -1.78 2.82
N GLY A 223 -1.21 -0.56 2.72
CA GLY A 223 -0.86 0.23 3.90
C GLY A 223 -2.08 0.61 4.76
N LEU A 224 -3.19 0.99 4.15
CA LEU A 224 -4.45 1.28 4.84
C LEU A 224 -4.94 0.05 5.63
N GLU A 225 -4.92 -1.13 4.98
CA GLU A 225 -5.26 -2.42 5.59
C GLU A 225 -4.38 -2.72 6.81
N GLN A 226 -3.07 -2.58 6.66
CA GLN A 226 -2.09 -2.84 7.71
C GLN A 226 -2.20 -1.86 8.89
N SER A 227 -2.63 -0.62 8.63
CA SER A 227 -2.75 0.41 9.68
C SER A 227 -3.78 0.09 10.75
N ARG A 228 -4.83 -0.68 10.40
CA ARG A 228 -6.01 -0.95 11.24
C ARG A 228 -6.70 0.33 11.75
N SER A 229 -6.52 1.44 11.04
CA SER A 229 -7.13 2.74 11.33
C SER A 229 -8.58 2.77 10.85
N THR A 230 -9.33 3.77 11.28
CA THR A 230 -10.67 4.03 10.73
C THR A 230 -10.52 4.70 9.37
N ILE A 231 -10.87 3.99 8.30
CA ILE A 231 -10.77 4.51 6.94
C ILE A 231 -12.09 5.19 6.55
N ARG A 232 -11.98 6.44 6.08
CA ARG A 232 -13.01 7.19 5.38
C ARG A 232 -12.56 7.39 3.94
N TRP A 233 -13.50 7.36 3.01
CA TRP A 233 -13.23 7.54 1.59
C TRP A 233 -13.85 8.86 1.14
N PHE A 234 -13.21 9.52 0.18
CA PHE A 234 -13.80 10.62 -0.57
C PHE A 234 -13.75 10.32 -2.07
N GLU A 235 -14.69 10.87 -2.83
CA GLU A 235 -14.77 10.68 -4.27
C GLU A 235 -13.49 11.13 -4.98
N HIS A 236 -13.11 10.39 -6.02
CA HIS A 236 -11.81 10.55 -6.65
C HIS A 236 -11.61 11.97 -7.19
N ASN A 237 -10.55 12.63 -6.73
CA ASN A 237 -10.17 14.00 -7.10
C ASN A 237 -11.28 15.05 -6.82
N ASP A 238 -12.26 14.75 -5.97
CA ASP A 238 -13.32 15.67 -5.57
C ASP A 238 -12.94 16.38 -4.26
N MET A 239 -12.47 17.63 -4.38
CA MET A 239 -12.06 18.44 -3.24
C MET A 239 -13.23 18.94 -2.37
N ASP A 240 -14.44 18.99 -2.91
CA ASP A 240 -15.63 19.40 -2.16
C ASP A 240 -16.14 18.24 -1.29
N ASP A 241 -16.17 17.03 -1.84
CA ASP A 241 -16.45 15.81 -1.06
C ASP A 241 -15.37 15.58 0.01
N LEU A 242 -14.08 15.75 -0.33
CA LEU A 242 -12.99 15.71 0.66
C LEU A 242 -13.24 16.70 1.81
N GLN A 243 -13.63 17.93 1.48
CA GLN A 243 -13.93 18.95 2.47
C GLN A 243 -15.08 18.50 3.40
N ASP A 244 -16.14 17.90 2.86
CA ASP A 244 -17.28 17.46 3.65
C ASP A 244 -16.95 16.27 4.55
N VAL A 245 -16.16 15.30 4.07
CA VAL A 245 -15.63 14.21 4.89
C VAL A 245 -14.71 14.75 6.00
N MET A 246 -13.84 15.71 5.69
CA MET A 246 -12.98 16.36 6.70
C MET A 246 -13.79 17.10 7.77
N LYS A 247 -14.84 17.84 7.38
CA LYS A 247 -15.76 18.51 8.32
C LYS A 247 -16.43 17.50 9.24
N ALA A 248 -16.92 16.39 8.68
CA ALA A 248 -17.59 15.34 9.44
C ALA A 248 -16.64 14.73 10.49
N VAL A 249 -15.42 14.34 10.08
CA VAL A 249 -14.41 13.79 10.99
C VAL A 249 -14.01 14.81 12.06
N ALA A 250 -13.83 16.08 11.71
CA ALA A 250 -13.51 17.12 12.68
C ALA A 250 -14.62 17.30 13.72
N LYS A 251 -15.89 17.26 13.30
CA LYS A 251 -17.07 17.34 14.19
C LYS A 251 -17.20 16.11 15.09
N GLU A 252 -16.98 14.91 14.56
CA GLU A 252 -16.93 13.67 15.36
C GLU A 252 -15.89 13.78 16.48
N GLN A 253 -14.71 14.33 16.15
CA GLN A 253 -13.60 14.47 17.09
C GLN A 253 -13.82 15.54 18.16
N THR A 254 -14.52 16.64 17.87
CA THR A 254 -14.92 17.62 18.89
C THR A 254 -15.78 17.00 20.00
N ASN A 255 -16.58 16.01 19.64
CA ASN A 255 -17.45 15.30 20.58
C ASN A 255 -16.79 14.08 21.24
N ALA A 256 -15.59 13.70 20.79
CA ALA A 256 -14.88 12.53 21.29
C ALA A 256 -14.11 12.83 22.57
N LYS A 257 -14.12 11.89 23.52
CA LYS A 257 -13.35 11.99 24.77
C LYS A 257 -11.83 11.94 24.56
N LYS A 258 -11.37 11.37 23.44
CA LYS A 258 -9.96 11.20 23.11
C LYS A 258 -9.65 11.85 21.77
N LEU A 259 -8.62 12.68 21.74
CA LEU A 259 -8.11 13.26 20.51
C LEU A 259 -7.41 12.17 19.68
N THR A 260 -7.85 12.00 18.43
CA THR A 260 -7.31 11.02 17.47
C THR A 260 -6.44 11.73 16.43
N ARG A 261 -5.43 11.04 15.90
CA ARG A 261 -4.66 11.61 14.78
C ARG A 261 -5.46 11.45 13.50
N ARG A 262 -5.30 12.43 12.61
CA ARG A 262 -6.09 12.60 11.40
C ARG A 262 -5.15 12.74 10.21
N PHE A 263 -5.32 11.87 9.24
CA PHE A 263 -4.47 11.80 8.05
C PHE A 263 -5.33 11.86 6.78
N VAL A 264 -4.77 12.44 5.73
CA VAL A 264 -5.25 12.28 4.36
C VAL A 264 -4.18 11.56 3.55
N VAL A 265 -4.57 10.56 2.78
CA VAL A 265 -3.66 9.78 1.92
C VAL A 265 -4.15 9.89 0.48
N THR A 266 -3.26 10.30 -0.42
CA THR A 266 -3.57 10.45 -1.85
C THR A 266 -2.31 10.36 -2.71
N GLU A 267 -2.49 10.25 -4.02
CA GLU A 267 -1.42 10.33 -5.01
C GLU A 267 -1.31 11.75 -5.58
N GLY A 268 -0.10 12.15 -5.98
CA GLY A 268 0.14 13.37 -6.74
C GLY A 268 -0.25 13.22 -8.22
N LEU A 269 0.15 12.09 -8.80
CA LEU A 269 -0.23 11.66 -10.14
C LEU A 269 -0.74 10.21 -10.03
N PHE A 270 -2.03 10.01 -10.27
CA PHE A 270 -2.70 8.75 -9.96
C PHE A 270 -2.31 7.63 -10.92
N GLU A 271 -1.95 6.45 -10.39
CA GLU A 271 -1.59 5.29 -11.22
C GLU A 271 -2.77 4.77 -12.07
N LEU A 272 -3.99 4.85 -11.53
CA LEU A 272 -5.17 4.20 -12.13
C LEU A 272 -5.96 5.10 -13.09
N SER A 273 -6.03 6.40 -12.83
CA SER A 273 -6.73 7.39 -13.67
C SER A 273 -5.77 8.21 -14.52
N GLY A 274 -4.53 8.37 -14.07
CA GLY A 274 -3.48 9.12 -14.76
C GLY A 274 -3.63 10.64 -14.66
N ASP A 275 -4.64 11.13 -13.95
CA ASP A 275 -4.83 12.56 -13.64
C ASP A 275 -3.99 12.99 -12.44
N SER A 276 -3.95 14.30 -12.20
CA SER A 276 -3.21 14.90 -11.09
C SER A 276 -4.17 15.53 -10.07
N ILE A 277 -3.76 15.52 -8.81
CA ILE A 277 -4.55 16.10 -7.70
C ILE A 277 -4.49 17.64 -7.71
N ASP A 278 -5.53 18.31 -7.22
CA ASP A 278 -5.46 19.72 -6.80
C ASP A 278 -4.77 19.85 -5.43
N LEU A 279 -3.43 19.90 -5.44
CA LEU A 279 -2.61 19.97 -4.23
C LEU A 279 -2.77 21.30 -3.47
N PRO A 280 -2.84 22.50 -4.10
CA PRO A 280 -3.11 23.74 -3.40
C PRO A 280 -4.39 23.68 -2.56
N ARG A 281 -5.47 23.15 -3.14
CA ARG A 281 -6.74 23.00 -2.42
C ARG A 281 -6.63 22.00 -1.27
N LEU A 282 -5.95 20.87 -1.49
CA LEU A 282 -5.69 19.91 -0.42
C LEU A 282 -4.93 20.55 0.77
N VAL A 283 -3.90 21.36 0.50
CA VAL A 283 -3.14 22.07 1.54
C VAL A 283 -4.01 23.10 2.27
N GLU A 284 -4.86 23.85 1.59
CA GLU A 284 -5.82 24.75 2.25
C GLU A 284 -6.73 23.99 3.22
N LEU A 285 -7.29 22.86 2.75
CA LEU A 285 -8.17 22.02 3.55
C LEU A 285 -7.46 21.36 4.73
N LYS A 286 -6.22 20.89 4.53
CA LYS A 286 -5.42 20.30 5.61
C LYS A 286 -5.22 21.31 6.74
N GLU A 287 -4.90 22.56 6.40
CA GLU A 287 -4.63 23.61 7.39
C GLU A 287 -5.91 24.05 8.11
N LYS A 288 -7.03 24.11 7.38
CA LYS A 288 -8.33 24.46 7.94
C LYS A 288 -8.83 23.42 8.94
N TYR A 289 -8.74 22.13 8.62
CA TYR A 289 -9.28 21.04 9.46
C TYR A 289 -8.23 20.32 10.33
N LYS A 290 -6.96 20.71 10.23
CA LYS A 290 -5.81 20.18 11.00
C LYS A 290 -5.57 18.69 10.76
N PHE A 291 -5.44 18.33 9.47
CA PHE A 291 -5.03 17.01 9.00
C PHE A 291 -3.56 16.99 8.59
N ARG A 292 -2.92 15.82 8.68
CA ARG A 292 -1.60 15.55 8.08
C ARG A 292 -1.78 14.92 6.71
N VAL A 293 -0.90 15.22 5.76
CA VAL A 293 -0.96 14.68 4.40
C VAL A 293 0.16 13.66 4.17
N ILE A 294 -0.24 12.49 3.67
CA ILE A 294 0.64 11.45 3.12
C ILE A 294 0.43 11.48 1.61
N LEU A 295 1.39 12.02 0.87
CA LEU A 295 1.33 12.20 -0.58
C LEU A 295 2.25 11.18 -1.25
N ASP A 296 1.69 10.36 -2.14
CA ASP A 296 2.47 9.46 -3.00
C ASP A 296 2.80 10.14 -4.33
N GLU A 297 4.07 10.43 -4.52
CA GLU A 297 4.68 11.07 -5.70
C GLU A 297 5.40 10.06 -6.59
N THR A 298 5.12 8.75 -6.47
CA THR A 298 5.78 7.68 -7.25
C THR A 298 5.84 7.95 -8.75
N TRP A 299 4.78 8.49 -9.34
CA TRP A 299 4.71 8.74 -10.79
C TRP A 299 4.94 10.20 -11.20
N SER A 300 4.92 11.13 -10.24
CA SER A 300 5.16 12.55 -10.48
C SER A 300 6.61 12.96 -10.22
N PHE A 301 7.28 12.33 -9.24
CA PHE A 301 8.68 12.61 -8.93
C PHE A 301 9.61 12.23 -10.08
N GLY A 302 10.48 13.14 -10.47
CA GLY A 302 11.32 13.05 -11.66
C GLY A 302 10.60 13.38 -12.97
N VAL A 303 9.30 13.71 -12.94
CA VAL A 303 8.45 13.86 -14.13
C VAL A 303 7.78 15.24 -14.19
N LEU A 304 6.98 15.58 -13.19
CA LEU A 304 6.20 16.82 -13.15
C LEU A 304 7.04 17.97 -12.60
N GLY A 305 6.65 19.19 -12.98
CA GLY A 305 7.36 20.41 -12.60
C GLY A 305 8.54 20.72 -13.52
N ARG A 306 8.98 21.98 -13.53
CA ARG A 306 10.00 22.44 -14.49
C ARG A 306 11.30 21.65 -14.38
N THR A 307 11.70 21.30 -13.17
CA THR A 307 12.95 20.56 -12.90
C THR A 307 12.73 19.08 -12.57
N GLY A 308 11.48 18.63 -12.51
CA GLY A 308 11.13 17.24 -12.21
C GLY A 308 10.92 16.95 -10.72
N ARG A 309 10.70 17.97 -9.87
CA ARG A 309 10.55 17.74 -8.42
C ARG A 309 9.23 17.11 -8.01
N GLY A 310 8.27 17.00 -8.93
CA GLY A 310 6.97 16.41 -8.66
C GLY A 310 5.81 17.41 -8.67
N ILE A 311 4.68 16.99 -8.12
CA ILE A 311 3.43 17.77 -8.15
C ILE A 311 3.56 19.06 -7.31
N THR A 312 4.36 19.03 -6.25
CA THR A 312 4.67 20.21 -5.42
C THR A 312 5.26 21.35 -6.26
N GLU A 313 6.27 21.08 -7.10
CA GLU A 313 6.83 22.07 -8.02
C GLU A 313 5.83 22.43 -9.13
N ALA A 314 5.14 21.45 -9.70
CA ALA A 314 4.20 21.68 -10.81
C ALA A 314 3.08 22.65 -10.46
N GLN A 315 2.58 22.61 -9.21
CA GLN A 315 1.47 23.42 -8.73
C GLN A 315 1.90 24.55 -7.78
N ASN A 316 3.21 24.82 -7.68
CA ASN A 316 3.80 25.88 -6.85
C ASN A 316 3.43 25.79 -5.35
N VAL A 317 3.42 24.57 -4.81
CA VAL A 317 3.20 24.29 -3.38
C VAL A 317 4.54 24.07 -2.70
N ASP A 318 4.76 24.69 -1.55
CA ASP A 318 5.98 24.45 -0.77
C ASP A 318 5.95 22.99 -0.27
N PRO A 319 6.97 22.16 -0.60
CA PRO A 319 7.03 20.76 -0.16
C PRO A 319 6.97 20.61 1.36
N GLN A 320 7.36 21.62 2.14
CA GLN A 320 7.23 21.62 3.61
C GLN A 320 5.78 21.67 4.08
N GLN A 321 4.84 22.07 3.22
CA GLN A 321 3.40 21.99 3.47
C GLN A 321 2.85 20.58 3.26
N VAL A 322 3.66 19.58 2.93
CA VAL A 322 3.27 18.17 2.85
C VAL A 322 4.01 17.39 3.94
N ASP A 323 3.28 16.73 4.83
CA ASP A 323 3.87 16.13 6.04
C ASP A 323 4.75 14.90 5.71
N MET A 324 4.35 14.11 4.71
CA MET A 324 5.10 12.95 4.22
C MET A 324 4.96 12.87 2.70
N ILE A 325 6.09 12.98 1.99
CA ILE A 325 6.18 12.77 0.54
C ILE A 325 6.83 11.41 0.32
N ILE A 326 6.08 10.45 -0.20
CA ILE A 326 6.58 9.13 -0.56
C ILE A 326 6.80 9.08 -2.06
N GLY A 327 7.86 8.44 -2.52
CA GLY A 327 8.08 8.23 -3.95
C GLY A 327 8.85 6.96 -4.25
N SER A 328 8.90 6.62 -5.54
CA SER A 328 9.68 5.50 -6.03
C SER A 328 11.01 5.99 -6.58
N LEU A 329 12.06 5.20 -6.35
CA LEU A 329 13.33 5.32 -7.06
C LEU A 329 13.32 4.49 -8.36
N ALA A 330 12.28 3.66 -8.56
CA ALA A 330 12.05 2.95 -9.80
C ALA A 330 11.36 3.86 -10.83
N GLY A 331 11.45 3.48 -12.12
CA GLY A 331 10.87 4.27 -13.22
C GLY A 331 11.78 5.42 -13.65
N PRO A 332 11.43 6.70 -13.41
CA PRO A 332 12.19 7.85 -13.91
C PRO A 332 13.65 7.88 -13.43
N LEU A 333 13.91 7.41 -12.21
CA LEU A 333 15.26 7.40 -11.60
C LEU A 333 16.10 6.16 -11.95
N CYS A 334 15.53 5.19 -12.69
CA CYS A 334 16.22 3.99 -13.15
C CYS A 334 16.94 3.16 -12.04
N ALA A 335 16.50 3.28 -10.79
CA ALA A 335 17.01 2.51 -9.67
C ALA A 335 15.95 1.51 -9.18
N GLY A 336 16.23 0.86 -8.05
CA GLY A 336 15.24 0.12 -7.28
C GLY A 336 15.02 0.80 -5.94
N GLY A 337 13.88 0.54 -5.32
CA GLY A 337 13.53 1.09 -4.02
C GLY A 337 12.56 2.26 -4.06
N GLY A 338 12.34 2.84 -2.90
CA GLY A 338 11.47 4.00 -2.70
C GLY A 338 12.04 4.90 -1.61
N PHE A 339 11.38 6.01 -1.34
CA PHE A 339 11.79 6.94 -0.31
C PHE A 339 10.60 7.55 0.39
N CYS A 340 10.83 8.08 1.59
CA CYS A 340 9.90 8.98 2.27
C CYS A 340 10.67 10.23 2.70
N ALA A 341 10.24 11.38 2.23
CA ALA A 341 10.80 12.69 2.55
C ALA A 341 9.82 13.51 3.39
N GLY A 342 10.34 14.42 4.20
CA GLY A 342 9.54 15.24 5.09
C GLY A 342 10.37 15.87 6.21
N PRO A 343 9.72 16.29 7.31
CA PRO A 343 10.38 16.77 8.51
C PRO A 343 11.36 15.75 9.11
N LYS A 344 12.40 16.23 9.80
CA LYS A 344 13.45 15.34 10.34
C LYS A 344 12.90 14.33 11.35
N ASP A 345 11.92 14.70 12.16
CA ASP A 345 11.28 13.81 13.14
C ASP A 345 10.48 12.68 12.46
N VAL A 346 9.81 12.97 11.34
CA VAL A 346 9.13 11.98 10.49
C VAL A 346 10.12 10.96 9.93
N VAL A 347 11.30 11.42 9.48
CA VAL A 347 12.36 10.54 8.95
C VAL A 347 12.92 9.65 10.05
N GLU A 348 13.31 10.22 11.19
CA GLU A 348 13.91 9.46 12.30
C GLU A 348 12.93 8.49 12.96
N HIS A 349 11.65 8.85 13.07
CA HIS A 349 10.62 7.94 13.59
C HIS A 349 10.48 6.68 12.73
N GLN A 350 10.59 6.80 11.41
CA GLN A 350 10.48 5.66 10.50
C GLN A 350 11.64 4.69 10.62
N ARG A 351 12.86 5.17 10.92
CA ARG A 351 14.05 4.30 11.06
C ARG A 351 13.84 3.19 12.09
N ILE A 352 13.12 3.49 13.17
CA ILE A 352 12.84 2.55 14.27
C ILE A 352 11.48 1.86 14.19
N THR A 353 10.51 2.40 13.44
CA THR A 353 9.12 1.89 13.45
C THR A 353 8.67 1.22 12.15
N SER A 354 9.33 1.51 11.03
CA SER A 354 8.89 1.05 9.71
C SER A 354 9.35 -0.37 9.43
N SER A 355 8.39 -1.29 9.27
CA SER A 355 8.69 -2.71 9.13
C SER A 355 9.55 -3.03 7.91
N ALA A 356 9.32 -2.37 6.78
CA ALA A 356 10.13 -2.57 5.56
C ALA A 356 11.55 -1.99 5.69
N TYR A 357 11.77 -1.05 6.61
CA TYR A 357 13.11 -0.50 6.88
C TYR A 357 13.85 -1.32 7.94
N THR A 358 13.16 -1.75 9.00
CA THR A 358 13.80 -2.48 10.11
C THR A 358 14.02 -3.95 9.80
N PHE A 359 13.10 -4.61 9.09
CA PHE A 359 13.12 -6.08 8.90
C PHE A 359 13.38 -6.52 7.45
N SER A 360 13.83 -5.61 6.57
CA SER A 360 14.25 -5.93 5.20
C SER A 360 15.69 -5.52 4.98
N ALA A 361 16.40 -6.22 4.08
CA ALA A 361 17.76 -5.84 3.71
C ALA A 361 17.80 -4.43 3.09
N ALA A 362 18.89 -3.70 3.34
CA ALA A 362 19.10 -2.38 2.79
C ALA A 362 19.19 -2.42 1.26
N LEU A 363 18.89 -1.28 0.62
CA LEU A 363 19.01 -1.13 -0.82
C LEU A 363 20.45 -1.44 -1.26
N PRO A 364 20.70 -2.16 -2.35
CA PRO A 364 22.04 -2.28 -2.89
C PRO A 364 22.70 -0.92 -3.16
N ALA A 365 23.96 -0.74 -2.76
CA ALA A 365 24.75 0.47 -2.95
C ALA A 365 24.66 1.04 -4.38
N MET A 366 24.75 0.13 -5.36
CA MET A 366 24.67 0.45 -6.78
C MET A 366 23.36 1.17 -7.13
N LEU A 367 22.23 0.72 -6.58
CA LEU A 367 20.91 1.31 -6.84
C LEU A 367 20.76 2.66 -6.14
N ALA A 368 21.26 2.80 -4.92
CA ALA A 368 21.28 4.09 -4.22
C ALA A 368 22.06 5.16 -5.02
N VAL A 369 23.29 4.83 -5.43
CA VAL A 369 24.12 5.75 -6.23
C VAL A 369 23.52 6.01 -7.61
N THR A 370 22.88 5.01 -8.23
CA THR A 370 22.19 5.20 -9.52
C THR A 370 21.05 6.21 -9.40
N ALA A 371 20.27 6.17 -8.31
CA ALA A 371 19.21 7.15 -8.08
C ALA A 371 19.78 8.57 -7.91
N SER A 372 20.82 8.74 -7.07
CA SER A 372 21.52 10.02 -6.88
C SER A 372 22.11 10.57 -8.18
N GLU A 373 22.78 9.74 -8.98
CA GLU A 373 23.36 10.16 -10.27
C GLU A 373 22.27 10.56 -11.27
N THR A 374 21.13 9.86 -11.26
CA THR A 374 20.00 10.19 -12.14
C THR A 374 19.38 11.54 -11.77
N LEU A 375 19.28 11.86 -10.47
CA LEU A 375 18.85 13.20 -10.02
C LEU A 375 19.83 14.28 -10.52
N ASN A 376 21.13 14.04 -10.43
CA ASN A 376 22.14 14.98 -10.94
C ASN A 376 22.00 15.20 -12.46
N LEU A 377 21.68 14.14 -13.22
CA LEU A 377 21.44 14.24 -14.66
C LEU A 377 20.15 15.01 -14.98
N LEU A 378 19.07 14.81 -14.22
CA LEU A 378 17.84 15.59 -14.35
C LEU A 378 18.07 17.08 -14.07
N GLN A 379 18.90 17.41 -13.06
CA GLN A 379 19.24 18.80 -12.75
C GLN A 379 20.14 19.45 -13.81
N SER A 380 21.12 18.72 -14.33
CA SER A 380 22.10 19.25 -15.29
C SER A 380 21.58 19.28 -16.73
N ASN A 381 20.57 18.47 -17.07
CA ASN A 381 19.98 18.40 -18.39
C ASN A 381 18.43 18.49 -18.35
N PRO A 382 17.86 19.66 -18.05
CA PRO A 382 16.41 19.85 -17.97
C PRO A 382 15.70 19.68 -19.32
N ASP A 383 16.41 19.80 -20.45
CA ASP A 383 15.84 19.66 -21.79
C ASP A 383 15.24 18.27 -22.03
N ILE A 384 15.68 17.25 -21.29
CA ILE A 384 15.13 15.90 -21.39
C ILE A 384 13.65 15.83 -20.95
N LEU A 385 13.25 16.67 -19.99
CA LEU A 385 11.87 16.80 -19.54
C LEU A 385 11.02 17.47 -20.61
N SER A 386 11.54 18.56 -21.20
CA SER A 386 10.89 19.27 -22.31
C SER A 386 10.68 18.36 -23.51
N GLN A 387 11.69 17.58 -23.90
CA GLN A 387 11.58 16.61 -24.99
C GLN A 387 10.54 15.51 -24.70
N SER A 388 10.48 15.04 -23.45
CA SER A 388 9.46 14.08 -23.01
C SER A 388 8.05 14.66 -23.17
N ARG A 389 7.82 15.89 -22.70
CA ARG A 389 6.54 16.61 -22.84
C ARG A 389 6.11 16.77 -24.29
N GLU A 390 7.05 17.12 -25.19
CA GLU A 390 6.76 17.20 -26.62
C GLU A 390 6.33 15.86 -27.21
N ASN A 391 7.00 14.78 -26.80
CA ASN A 391 6.66 13.42 -27.23
C ASN A 391 5.30 12.98 -26.67
N ILE A 392 4.96 13.33 -25.43
CA ILE A 392 3.64 13.05 -24.83
C ILE A 392 2.56 13.76 -25.64
N LYS A 393 2.77 15.05 -25.95
CA LYS A 393 1.84 15.83 -26.79
C LYS A 393 1.69 15.23 -28.19
N ALA A 394 2.78 14.79 -28.81
CA ALA A 394 2.75 14.15 -30.13
C ALA A 394 1.99 12.82 -30.10
N MET A 395 2.19 12.00 -29.07
CA MET A 395 1.47 10.74 -28.85
C MET A 395 -0.02 11.01 -28.65
N LYS A 396 -0.37 11.94 -27.75
CA LYS A 396 -1.76 12.31 -27.44
C LYS A 396 -2.49 12.74 -28.69
N ALA A 397 -1.90 13.64 -29.49
CA ALA A 397 -2.48 14.13 -30.73
C ALA A 397 -2.78 13.02 -31.77
N GLN A 398 -2.12 11.85 -31.70
CA GLN A 398 -2.43 10.71 -32.58
C GLN A 398 -3.58 9.86 -32.09
N LEU A 399 -3.88 9.89 -30.79
CA LEU A 399 -4.83 8.99 -30.14
C LEU A 399 -6.12 9.72 -29.75
N ASP A 400 -6.02 10.89 -29.12
CA ASP A 400 -7.15 11.69 -28.62
C ASP A 400 -7.01 13.13 -29.14
N PRO A 401 -7.97 13.66 -29.94
CA PRO A 401 -9.34 13.17 -30.18
C PRO A 401 -9.50 12.27 -31.43
N ARG A 402 -8.40 11.82 -32.05
CA ARG A 402 -8.46 11.11 -33.36
C ARG A 402 -9.05 9.71 -33.31
N SER A 403 -9.09 9.07 -32.14
CA SER A 403 -9.72 7.77 -31.96
C SER A 403 -11.21 7.94 -31.69
N ASP A 404 -12.03 7.19 -32.43
CA ASP A 404 -13.47 7.13 -32.18
C ASP A 404 -13.81 6.31 -30.93
N TRP A 405 -12.88 5.47 -30.46
CA TRP A 405 -13.17 4.42 -29.47
C TRP A 405 -12.68 4.69 -28.05
N VAL A 406 -11.59 5.46 -27.92
CA VAL A 406 -10.91 5.70 -26.65
C VAL A 406 -10.61 7.18 -26.45
N TYR A 407 -10.42 7.60 -25.20
CA TYR A 407 -9.91 8.92 -24.82
C TYR A 407 -8.87 8.80 -23.69
N SER A 408 -8.11 9.87 -23.46
CA SER A 408 -7.03 9.91 -22.45
C SER A 408 -7.40 10.84 -21.29
N PRO A 409 -7.82 10.31 -20.13
CA PRO A 409 -8.05 11.13 -18.92
C PRO A 409 -6.75 11.64 -18.30
N SER A 410 -5.61 11.09 -18.69
CA SER A 410 -4.33 11.42 -18.07
C SER A 410 -3.91 12.88 -18.22
N ASP A 411 -3.21 13.38 -17.19
CA ASP A 411 -2.59 14.70 -17.15
C ASP A 411 -1.73 14.93 -18.42
N PRO A 412 -1.77 16.13 -19.04
CA PRO A 412 -1.02 16.42 -20.27
C PRO A 412 0.49 16.18 -20.18
N GLU A 413 1.09 16.24 -18.99
CA GLU A 413 2.51 15.99 -18.76
C GLU A 413 2.81 14.56 -18.27
N ASN A 414 1.79 13.71 -18.12
CA ASN A 414 1.97 12.32 -17.68
C ASN A 414 2.56 11.44 -18.80
N PRO A 415 3.78 10.88 -18.63
CA PRO A 415 4.37 9.95 -19.60
C PRO A 415 3.68 8.59 -19.61
N ILE A 416 2.93 8.24 -18.57
CA ILE A 416 2.11 7.03 -18.48
C ILE A 416 0.70 7.39 -18.94
N MET A 417 0.51 7.44 -20.25
CA MET A 417 -0.78 7.75 -20.85
C MET A 417 -1.72 6.55 -20.73
N LEU A 418 -2.85 6.76 -20.07
CA LEU A 418 -3.93 5.80 -19.98
C LEU A 418 -4.97 6.09 -21.05
N LEU A 419 -5.37 5.06 -21.80
CA LEU A 419 -6.48 5.14 -22.74
C LEU A 419 -7.62 4.25 -22.24
N VAL A 420 -8.77 4.88 -22.01
CA VAL A 420 -10.00 4.21 -21.59
C VAL A 420 -11.01 4.24 -22.73
N LEU A 421 -11.91 3.25 -22.77
CA LEU A 421 -13.00 3.26 -23.73
C LEU A 421 -13.94 4.43 -23.44
N LYS A 422 -14.41 5.11 -24.50
CA LYS A 422 -15.33 6.24 -24.32
C LYS A 422 -16.66 5.78 -23.69
N PRO A 423 -17.25 6.53 -22.75
CA PRO A 423 -18.48 6.13 -22.06
C PRO A 423 -19.63 5.83 -23.02
N GLU A 424 -19.75 6.59 -24.12
CA GLU A 424 -20.75 6.37 -25.16
C GLU A 424 -20.55 5.02 -25.90
N VAL A 425 -19.31 4.57 -26.05
CA VAL A 425 -18.99 3.27 -26.67
C VAL A 425 -19.34 2.13 -25.72
N VAL A 426 -19.00 2.29 -24.43
CA VAL A 426 -19.34 1.33 -23.37
C VAL A 426 -20.85 1.19 -23.25
N ALA A 427 -21.58 2.30 -23.19
CA ALA A 427 -23.04 2.31 -23.09
C ALA A 427 -23.72 1.75 -24.35
N ALA A 428 -23.30 2.15 -25.55
CA ALA A 428 -23.90 1.70 -26.80
C ALA A 428 -23.73 0.18 -27.04
N ARG A 429 -22.60 -0.38 -26.59
CA ARG A 429 -22.29 -1.82 -26.73
C ARG A 429 -22.62 -2.64 -25.48
N LYS A 430 -23.07 -2.01 -24.39
CA LYS A 430 -23.33 -2.64 -23.08
C LYS A 430 -22.14 -3.49 -22.59
N LEU A 431 -20.96 -2.89 -22.61
CA LEU A 431 -19.73 -3.60 -22.23
C LEU A 431 -19.58 -3.66 -20.71
N GLU A 432 -19.60 -4.88 -20.17
CA GLU A 432 -19.23 -5.14 -18.78
C GLU A 432 -17.71 -4.97 -18.57
N LEU A 433 -17.25 -4.93 -17.32
CA LEU A 433 -15.81 -4.73 -17.03
C LEU A 433 -14.93 -5.82 -17.66
N GLU A 434 -15.38 -7.07 -17.63
CA GLU A 434 -14.66 -8.20 -18.23
C GLU A 434 -14.58 -8.07 -19.76
N ASP A 435 -15.65 -7.59 -20.40
CA ASP A 435 -15.64 -7.31 -21.85
C ASP A 435 -14.63 -6.22 -22.20
N GLN A 436 -14.57 -5.15 -21.39
CA GLN A 436 -13.58 -4.10 -21.56
C GLN A 436 -12.16 -4.66 -21.43
N GLU A 437 -11.88 -5.45 -20.38
CA GLU A 437 -10.57 -6.08 -20.19
C GLU A 437 -10.14 -6.97 -21.36
N ARG A 438 -11.06 -7.77 -21.89
CA ARG A 438 -10.82 -8.64 -23.05
C ARG A 438 -10.52 -7.82 -24.30
N ILE A 439 -11.33 -6.80 -24.59
CA ILE A 439 -11.13 -5.90 -25.76
C ILE A 439 -9.77 -5.21 -25.66
N LEU A 440 -9.39 -4.73 -24.48
CA LEU A 440 -8.11 -4.07 -24.28
C LEU A 440 -6.94 -5.06 -24.37
N CYS A 441 -7.12 -6.30 -23.92
CA CYS A 441 -6.13 -7.37 -24.13
C CYS A 441 -5.90 -7.63 -25.63
N ASP A 442 -6.96 -7.76 -26.42
CA ASP A 442 -6.88 -7.92 -27.87
C ASP A 442 -6.17 -6.73 -28.54
N CYS A 443 -6.39 -5.50 -28.04
CA CYS A 443 -5.67 -4.32 -28.51
C CYS A 443 -4.16 -4.41 -28.23
N VAL A 444 -3.75 -4.87 -27.04
CA VAL A 444 -2.33 -5.08 -26.71
C VAL A 444 -1.69 -6.11 -27.64
N GLU A 445 -2.42 -7.18 -27.97
CA GLU A 445 -1.93 -8.21 -28.88
C GLU A 445 -1.80 -7.72 -30.32
N GLU A 446 -2.81 -7.01 -30.82
CA GLU A 446 -2.79 -6.45 -32.16
C GLU A 446 -1.69 -5.39 -32.30
N THR A 447 -1.46 -4.55 -31.29
CA THR A 447 -0.33 -3.61 -31.31
C THR A 447 1.03 -4.31 -31.32
N LEU A 448 1.20 -5.35 -30.50
CA LEU A 448 2.42 -6.16 -30.47
C LEU A 448 2.66 -6.88 -31.80
N ALA A 449 1.61 -7.42 -32.42
CA ALA A 449 1.67 -8.03 -33.75
C ALA A 449 2.19 -7.03 -34.80
N ASN A 450 1.85 -5.75 -34.66
CA ASN A 450 2.31 -4.65 -35.52
C ASN A 450 3.62 -3.98 -35.04
N GLY A 451 4.34 -4.60 -34.09
CA GLY A 451 5.69 -4.19 -33.69
C GLY A 451 5.76 -3.07 -32.65
N VAL A 452 4.67 -2.79 -31.94
CA VAL A 452 4.63 -1.82 -30.83
C VAL A 452 4.20 -2.55 -29.56
N LEU A 453 5.05 -2.56 -28.54
CA LEU A 453 4.76 -3.17 -27.25
C LEU A 453 4.17 -2.11 -26.30
N ILE A 454 2.93 -2.33 -25.89
CA ILE A 454 2.23 -1.57 -24.83
C ILE A 454 1.70 -2.57 -23.79
N THR A 455 1.02 -2.09 -22.75
CA THR A 455 0.38 -2.96 -21.76
C THR A 455 -0.99 -2.42 -21.36
N ARG A 456 -1.64 -3.05 -20.39
CA ARG A 456 -2.90 -2.63 -19.79
C ARG A 456 -2.78 -2.52 -18.29
N THR A 457 -3.65 -1.73 -17.68
CA THR A 457 -3.82 -1.68 -16.22
C THR A 457 -4.25 -3.05 -15.72
N LYS A 458 -3.56 -3.58 -14.70
CA LYS A 458 -3.94 -4.83 -14.03
C LYS A 458 -4.90 -4.49 -12.89
N THR A 459 -6.17 -4.78 -13.11
CA THR A 459 -7.30 -4.48 -12.23
C THR A 459 -7.54 -5.58 -11.19
N ARG A 460 -7.26 -6.84 -11.54
CA ARG A 460 -7.49 -8.01 -10.68
C ARG A 460 -6.90 -7.91 -9.26
N PRO A 461 -5.68 -7.40 -9.03
CA PRO A 461 -5.13 -7.27 -7.68
C PRO A 461 -6.02 -6.45 -6.73
N TYR A 462 -6.81 -5.51 -7.26
CA TYR A 462 -7.72 -4.68 -6.47
C TYR A 462 -8.98 -5.42 -5.97
N SER A 463 -9.25 -6.63 -6.46
CA SER A 463 -10.36 -7.47 -5.98
C SER A 463 -10.26 -7.77 -4.48
N HIS A 464 -9.05 -8.03 -3.98
CA HIS A 464 -8.72 -8.35 -2.58
C HIS A 464 -8.13 -7.16 -1.79
N ALA A 465 -8.20 -5.96 -2.34
CA ALA A 465 -7.77 -4.75 -1.63
C ALA A 465 -8.90 -4.22 -0.74
N VAL A 466 -8.57 -3.39 0.25
CA VAL A 466 -9.59 -2.69 1.05
C VAL A 466 -10.39 -1.78 0.13
N LYS A 467 -11.72 -1.88 0.22
CA LYS A 467 -12.68 -1.13 -0.59
C LYS A 467 -13.61 -0.29 0.28
N PRO A 468 -14.20 0.78 -0.29
CA PRO A 468 -15.38 1.43 0.28
C PRO A 468 -16.51 0.42 0.57
N LYS A 469 -17.26 0.65 1.65
CA LYS A 469 -18.33 -0.27 2.11
C LYS A 469 -19.53 -0.35 1.18
N ASP A 470 -19.73 0.67 0.35
CA ASP A 470 -20.82 0.75 -0.64
C ASP A 470 -20.60 -0.18 -1.84
N GLY A 471 -19.40 -0.77 -1.98
CA GLY A 471 -19.09 -1.75 -3.02
C GLY A 471 -19.05 -1.19 -4.46
N ALA A 472 -19.25 0.11 -4.63
CA ALA A 472 -19.47 0.74 -5.94
C ALA A 472 -18.18 1.04 -6.73
N TRP A 473 -17.01 0.92 -6.11
CA TRP A 473 -15.73 1.26 -6.74
C TRP A 473 -15.07 0.06 -7.43
N PHE A 474 -14.53 0.31 -8.62
CA PHE A 474 -13.68 -0.62 -9.39
C PHE A 474 -12.49 0.11 -10.00
N ALA A 475 -11.39 -0.63 -10.24
CA ALA A 475 -10.26 -0.09 -10.98
C ALA A 475 -10.59 -0.07 -12.48
N GLN A 476 -10.60 1.11 -13.10
CA GLN A 476 -10.96 1.28 -14.50
C GLN A 476 -9.97 0.54 -15.43
N PRO A 477 -10.44 -0.38 -16.29
CA PRO A 477 -9.60 -0.96 -17.33
C PRO A 477 -9.12 0.11 -18.32
N ALA A 478 -7.81 0.11 -18.60
CA ALA A 478 -7.18 1.05 -19.54
C ALA A 478 -6.00 0.41 -20.27
N LEU A 479 -5.72 0.87 -21.50
CA LEU A 479 -4.42 0.65 -22.13
C LEU A 479 -3.42 1.61 -21.51
N ARG A 480 -2.20 1.13 -21.26
CA ARG A 480 -1.11 1.91 -20.70
C ARG A 480 0.00 2.06 -21.72
N ILE A 481 0.29 3.31 -22.06
CA ILE A 481 1.32 3.70 -23.02
C ILE A 481 2.34 4.56 -22.29
N CYS A 482 3.54 4.04 -22.12
CA CYS A 482 4.65 4.74 -21.51
C CYS A 482 5.47 5.45 -22.60
N VAL A 483 5.32 6.77 -22.69
CA VAL A 483 6.04 7.62 -23.64
C VAL A 483 7.48 7.85 -23.15
N THR A 484 8.43 7.91 -24.08
CA THR A 484 9.85 8.10 -23.80
C THR A 484 10.46 9.23 -24.63
N SER A 485 11.41 9.97 -24.06
CA SER A 485 12.22 10.98 -24.75
C SER A 485 13.25 10.39 -25.71
N ALA A 486 13.55 9.09 -25.60
CA ALA A 486 14.56 8.44 -26.43
C ALA A 486 14.06 8.01 -27.82
N LEU A 487 12.77 8.17 -28.09
CA LEU A 487 12.20 7.99 -29.42
C LEU A 487 12.07 9.35 -30.11
N SER A 488 12.35 9.38 -31.42
CA SER A 488 12.11 10.57 -32.23
C SER A 488 10.61 10.87 -32.29
N LYS A 489 10.25 12.14 -32.49
CA LYS A 489 8.86 12.54 -32.72
C LYS A 489 8.18 11.72 -33.83
N LYS A 490 8.92 11.42 -34.90
CA LYS A 490 8.44 10.59 -36.02
C LYS A 490 8.12 9.15 -35.58
N ASP A 491 8.96 8.56 -34.74
CA ASP A 491 8.72 7.21 -34.20
C ASP A 491 7.52 7.19 -33.25
N ILE A 492 7.36 8.23 -32.43
CA ILE A 492 6.21 8.42 -31.54
C ILE A 492 4.92 8.53 -32.35
N GLU A 493 4.90 9.40 -33.37
CA GLU A 493 3.72 9.56 -34.24
C GLU A 493 3.37 8.25 -34.96
N LYS A 494 4.38 7.55 -35.49
CA LYS A 494 4.20 6.25 -36.13
C LYS A 494 3.62 5.23 -35.15
N ALA A 495 4.14 5.15 -33.93
CA ALA A 495 3.63 4.25 -32.91
C ALA A 495 2.19 4.58 -32.52
N GLY A 496 1.86 5.86 -32.33
CA GLY A 496 0.49 6.31 -32.05
C GLY A 496 -0.49 5.95 -33.16
N VAL A 497 -0.09 6.07 -34.43
CA VAL A 497 -0.91 5.60 -35.58
C VAL A 497 -1.11 4.09 -35.54
N THR A 498 -0.06 3.31 -35.26
CA THR A 498 -0.17 1.85 -35.12
C THR A 498 -1.14 1.45 -34.00
N ILE A 499 -1.05 2.12 -32.84
CA ILE A 499 -1.93 1.88 -31.70
C ILE A 499 -3.38 2.20 -32.07
N ARG A 500 -3.63 3.37 -32.67
CA ARG A 500 -4.98 3.76 -33.12
C ARG A 500 -5.56 2.74 -34.11
N HIS A 501 -4.78 2.32 -35.10
CA HIS A 501 -5.24 1.34 -36.09
C HIS A 501 -5.52 -0.03 -35.47
N ALA A 502 -4.72 -0.47 -34.51
CA ALA A 502 -4.97 -1.71 -33.77
C ALA A 502 -6.29 -1.64 -33.00
N ILE A 503 -6.54 -0.54 -32.28
CA ILE A 503 -7.81 -0.31 -31.57
C ILE A 503 -8.98 -0.34 -32.56
N THR A 504 -8.91 0.40 -33.67
CA THR A 504 -9.98 0.40 -34.67
C THR A 504 -10.21 -1.00 -35.24
N LYS A 505 -9.16 -1.77 -35.51
CA LYS A 505 -9.27 -3.13 -36.03
C LYS A 505 -9.97 -4.06 -35.04
N VAL A 506 -9.59 -4.02 -33.75
CA VAL A 506 -10.25 -4.82 -32.71
C VAL A 506 -11.71 -4.40 -32.54
N MET A 507 -11.99 -3.10 -32.48
CA MET A 507 -13.34 -2.58 -32.27
C MET A 507 -14.30 -2.80 -33.44
N THR A 508 -13.79 -3.00 -34.65
CA THR A 508 -14.56 -3.26 -35.88
C THR A 508 -14.66 -4.74 -36.26
N ARG A 509 -13.89 -5.64 -35.62
CA ARG A 509 -14.07 -7.08 -35.79
C ARG A 509 -15.51 -7.44 -35.42
N LYS A 510 -16.25 -8.04 -36.35
CA LYS A 510 -17.54 -8.66 -36.03
C LYS A 510 -17.28 -9.74 -35.00
N THR A 511 -17.88 -9.62 -33.83
CA THR A 511 -17.88 -10.66 -32.79
C THR A 511 -18.51 -11.90 -33.42
N SER A 512 -17.68 -12.82 -33.91
CA SER A 512 -18.14 -14.16 -34.25
C SER A 512 -18.50 -14.81 -32.92
N THR A 513 -19.79 -14.80 -32.59
CA THR A 513 -20.40 -15.63 -31.56
C THR A 513 -20.09 -17.10 -31.85
N LYS A 514 -18.91 -17.57 -31.41
CA LYS A 514 -18.55 -18.97 -31.29
C LYS A 514 -17.46 -19.12 -30.23
N THR A 515 -17.93 -19.27 -29.00
CA THR A 515 -17.45 -20.26 -28.02
C THR A 515 -18.46 -20.21 -26.89
N ALA A 516 -19.40 -21.15 -26.98
CA ALA A 516 -20.21 -21.62 -25.86
C ALA A 516 -19.38 -22.56 -24.99
#